data_AF-A0A6A5WEZ0-F1
#
_entry.id   AF-A0A6A5WEZ0-F1
#
_cell.length_a   1.000
_cell.length_b   1.000
_cell.length_c   1.000
_cell.angle_alpha   90.00
_cell.angle_beta   90.00
_cell.angle_gamma   90.00
#
_symmetry.space_group_name_H-M   'P 1'
#
loop_
_entity.id
_entity.type
_entity.pdbx_description
1 polymer ?
#
loop_
_entity_poly.entity_id
_entity_poly.type
_entity_poly.pdbx_seq_one_letter_code
_entity_poly.pdbx_strand_id
1 'polypeptide(L)'
;MHNNHHRDQRASHIFPASFTPNHYLGHLPEEHPRRIAEAKNLTIVTQFHRYVIEILAFTFSTNIVELNNAIGQSKTPSVVSILSPTEQQDLLCIATVIKLLCIKSRKNEWNTTSQYDRDLVWNAICGPACASHIREDFALDLVASYGDHRCEPTLHDRSLLLHWRPTGWNFWKLSNWSNFPLALQSHARVIGLVAPNESVRLILGRSQEKFQQKRGYGNMTIGFDWPPVRVGFEELATQLSETDSCWLEFLVV
;
A
#
# COMPACT_ATOMS: atom_id res chain seq x y z
N MET A 1 25.36 -24.67 -67.76
CA MET A 1 26.70 -25.30 -67.70
C MET A 1 26.94 -25.69 -66.24
N HIS A 2 26.74 -26.97 -65.87
CA HIS A 2 27.80 -27.96 -65.58
C HIS A 2 28.85 -27.41 -64.59
N ASN A 3 29.12 -27.96 -63.40
CA ASN A 3 29.28 -29.37 -63.06
C ASN A 3 29.12 -29.66 -61.55
N ASN A 4 28.65 -30.89 -61.29
CA ASN A 4 28.68 -31.63 -60.04
C ASN A 4 30.11 -31.91 -59.53
N HIS A 5 30.29 -32.08 -58.21
CA HIS A 5 31.07 -33.23 -57.72
C HIS A 5 30.68 -33.74 -56.32
N HIS A 6 30.40 -35.05 -56.32
CA HIS A 6 30.22 -36.01 -55.25
C HIS A 6 31.50 -36.26 -54.42
N ARG A 7 31.32 -36.62 -53.14
CA ARG A 7 31.97 -37.78 -52.47
C ARG A 7 31.36 -37.97 -51.07
N ASP A 8 30.58 -39.03 -50.86
CA ASP A 8 30.95 -40.33 -50.25
C ASP A 8 31.37 -40.23 -48.78
N GLN A 9 30.47 -40.59 -47.86
CA GLN A 9 30.25 -41.94 -47.31
C GLN A 9 31.40 -42.45 -46.43
N ARG A 10 31.15 -42.49 -45.12
CA ARG A 10 31.54 -43.61 -44.26
C ARG A 10 30.63 -43.72 -43.05
N ALA A 11 29.78 -44.74 -43.10
CA ALA A 11 29.07 -45.28 -41.96
C ALA A 11 30.06 -45.97 -41.02
N SER A 12 29.92 -45.74 -39.73
CA SER A 12 30.39 -46.68 -38.70
C SER A 12 29.28 -46.84 -37.67
N HIS A 13 28.68 -48.02 -37.71
CA HIS A 13 27.78 -48.56 -36.71
C HIS A 13 28.56 -48.81 -35.41
N ILE A 14 28.09 -48.25 -34.29
CA ILE A 14 28.41 -48.74 -32.95
C ILE A 14 27.09 -48.83 -32.15
N PHE A 15 27.02 -49.93 -31.41
CA PHE A 15 25.85 -50.59 -30.82
C PHE A 15 25.02 -49.77 -29.82
N PRO A 16 23.74 -50.16 -29.62
CA PRO A 16 22.82 -49.51 -28.70
C PRO A 16 23.20 -49.76 -27.24
N ALA A 17 23.43 -48.69 -26.49
CA ALA A 17 23.47 -48.75 -25.04
C ALA A 17 22.06 -49.10 -24.52
N SER A 18 22.01 -50.12 -23.69
CA SER A 18 20.85 -50.60 -22.95
C SER A 18 20.13 -49.47 -22.21
N PHE A 19 18.92 -49.16 -22.67
CA PHE A 19 17.94 -48.35 -21.96
C PHE A 19 17.56 -49.09 -20.68
N THR A 20 18.09 -48.65 -19.54
CA THR A 20 17.52 -48.99 -18.24
C THR A 20 16.32 -48.07 -18.02
N PRO A 21 15.11 -48.60 -17.73
CA PRO A 21 14.00 -47.77 -17.30
C PRO A 21 14.29 -47.31 -15.89
N ASN A 22 15.01 -46.19 -15.77
CA ASN A 22 15.14 -45.50 -14.50
C ASN A 22 13.76 -44.88 -14.22
N HIS A 23 13.00 -45.58 -13.38
CA HIS A 23 11.83 -45.08 -12.67
C HIS A 23 12.23 -43.85 -11.84
N TYR A 24 12.44 -42.71 -12.50
CA TYR A 24 12.29 -41.41 -11.86
C TYR A 24 10.79 -41.19 -11.73
N LEU A 25 10.21 -41.79 -10.70
CA LEU A 25 9.10 -41.20 -9.99
C LEU A 25 9.63 -39.85 -9.51
N GLY A 26 9.44 -38.83 -10.35
CA GLY A 26 9.64 -37.46 -9.97
C GLY A 26 8.79 -37.21 -8.74
N HIS A 27 9.43 -37.20 -7.58
CA HIS A 27 8.93 -36.47 -6.44
C HIS A 27 8.80 -35.03 -6.92
N LEU A 28 7.59 -34.68 -7.37
CA LEU A 28 7.15 -33.30 -7.41
C LEU A 28 7.39 -32.75 -6.01
N PRO A 29 8.27 -31.76 -5.82
CA PRO A 29 8.49 -31.19 -4.52
C PRO A 29 7.16 -30.60 -4.05
N GLU A 30 6.70 -30.99 -2.85
CA GLU A 30 5.55 -30.42 -2.15
C GLU A 30 5.80 -28.94 -1.73
N GLU A 31 6.41 -28.13 -2.60
CA GLU A 31 6.70 -26.71 -2.37
C GLU A 31 5.53 -25.79 -2.76
N HIS A 32 4.35 -26.34 -3.04
CA HIS A 32 3.36 -25.62 -3.86
C HIS A 32 2.41 -24.67 -3.11
N PRO A 33 1.85 -24.99 -1.92
CA PRO A 33 0.86 -24.11 -1.29
C PRO A 33 1.45 -22.89 -0.57
N ARG A 34 2.56 -23.08 0.16
CA ARG A 34 3.18 -22.02 0.99
C ARG A 34 3.73 -20.87 0.15
N ARG A 35 4.46 -21.18 -0.91
CA ARG A 35 5.02 -20.17 -1.84
C ARG A 35 3.94 -19.36 -2.54
N ILE A 36 2.79 -19.97 -2.87
CA ILE A 36 1.65 -19.27 -3.49
C ILE A 36 1.02 -18.29 -2.48
N ALA A 37 0.85 -18.71 -1.22
CA ALA A 37 0.33 -17.83 -0.16
C ALA A 37 1.27 -16.65 0.12
N GLU A 38 2.58 -16.90 0.22
CA GLU A 38 3.60 -15.87 0.40
C GLU A 38 3.61 -14.86 -0.76
N ALA A 39 3.56 -15.35 -2.01
CA ALA A 39 3.50 -14.48 -3.18
C ALA A 39 2.23 -13.63 -3.20
N LYS A 40 1.07 -14.22 -2.83
CA LYS A 40 -0.20 -13.49 -2.71
C LYS A 40 -0.16 -12.45 -1.58
N ASN A 41 0.46 -12.75 -0.44
CA ASN A 41 0.60 -11.79 0.65
C ASN A 41 1.53 -10.64 0.24
N LEU A 42 2.63 -10.94 -0.45
CA LEU A 42 3.55 -9.92 -0.96
C LEU A 42 2.86 -8.97 -1.94
N THR A 43 1.96 -9.46 -2.80
CA THR A 43 1.21 -8.60 -3.72
C THR A 43 0.23 -7.70 -2.99
N ILE A 44 -0.45 -8.18 -1.94
CA ILE A 44 -1.39 -7.38 -1.15
C ILE A 44 -0.66 -6.26 -0.39
N VAL A 45 0.44 -6.57 0.30
CA VAL A 45 1.24 -5.56 1.02
C VAL A 45 1.81 -4.52 0.05
N THR A 46 2.30 -4.96 -1.10
CA THR A 46 2.79 -4.05 -2.15
C THR A 46 1.69 -3.13 -2.65
N GLN A 47 0.47 -3.64 -2.84
CA GLN A 47 -0.67 -2.83 -3.28
C GLN A 47 -1.05 -1.78 -2.23
N PHE A 48 -1.11 -2.19 -0.96
CA PHE A 48 -1.35 -1.28 0.16
C PHE A 48 -0.29 -0.16 0.23
N HIS A 49 1.00 -0.49 0.09
CA HIS A 49 2.08 0.51 0.04
C HIS A 49 1.89 1.50 -1.10
N ARG A 50 1.51 1.04 -2.29
CA ARG A 50 1.23 1.93 -3.43
C ARG A 50 0.05 2.85 -3.16
N TYR A 51 -1.02 2.39 -2.51
CA TYR A 51 -2.13 3.25 -2.09
C TYR A 51 -1.68 4.33 -1.11
N VAL A 52 -0.88 3.96 -0.11
CA VAL A 52 -0.35 4.92 0.86
C VAL A 52 0.57 5.93 0.18
N ILE A 53 1.47 5.50 -0.72
CA ILE A 53 2.37 6.39 -1.45
C ILE A 53 1.58 7.40 -2.30
N GLU A 54 0.53 6.99 -2.99
CA GLU A 54 -0.35 7.88 -3.76
C GLU A 54 -0.94 8.99 -2.87
N ILE A 55 -1.48 8.62 -1.70
CA ILE A 55 -2.07 9.58 -0.74
C ILE A 55 -1.00 10.54 -0.20
N LEU A 56 0.19 10.03 0.14
CA LEU A 56 1.31 10.84 0.62
C LEU A 56 1.82 11.79 -0.48
N ALA A 57 1.92 11.31 -1.72
CA ALA A 57 2.36 12.10 -2.85
C ALA A 57 1.41 13.28 -3.11
N PHE A 58 0.10 13.04 -3.06
CA PHE A 58 -0.89 14.11 -3.12
C PHE A 58 -0.77 15.08 -1.93
N THR A 59 -0.69 14.55 -0.72
CA THR A 59 -0.62 15.33 0.53
C THR A 59 0.56 16.31 0.52
N PHE A 60 1.72 15.88 0.04
CA PHE A 60 2.93 16.71 -0.01
C PHE A 60 3.17 17.39 -1.36
N SER A 61 2.24 17.26 -2.32
CA SER A 61 2.39 17.79 -3.68
C SER A 61 3.69 17.32 -4.35
N THR A 62 4.01 16.04 -4.18
CA THR A 62 5.20 15.39 -4.73
C THR A 62 5.18 15.37 -6.25
N ASN A 63 6.36 15.47 -6.88
CA ASN A 63 6.48 15.30 -8.32
C ASN A 63 6.23 13.84 -8.72
N ILE A 64 5.04 13.56 -9.26
CA ILE A 64 4.61 12.21 -9.64
C ILE A 64 5.50 11.61 -10.74
N VAL A 65 6.04 12.43 -11.66
CA VAL A 65 6.94 11.94 -12.72
C VAL A 65 8.24 11.42 -12.11
N GLU A 66 8.82 12.17 -11.17
CA GLU A 66 10.02 11.75 -10.43
C GLU A 66 9.77 10.47 -9.63
N LEU A 67 8.60 10.39 -8.99
CA LEU A 67 8.19 9.23 -8.20
C LEU A 67 7.97 7.97 -9.06
N ASN A 68 7.28 8.10 -10.20
CA ASN A 68 7.06 7.00 -11.16
C ASN A 68 8.38 6.45 -11.71
N ASN A 69 9.34 7.34 -12.00
CA ASN A 69 10.68 6.94 -12.42
C ASN A 69 11.41 6.16 -11.32
N ALA A 70 11.32 6.60 -10.06
CA ALA A 70 11.94 5.92 -8.92
C ALA A 70 11.31 4.55 -8.58
N ILE A 71 10.03 4.36 -8.90
CA ILE A 71 9.33 3.07 -8.77
C ILE A 71 9.67 2.13 -9.95
N GLY A 72 10.19 2.66 -11.06
CA GLY A 72 10.53 1.88 -12.25
C GLY A 72 9.38 1.70 -13.25
N GLN A 73 8.35 2.55 -13.20
CA GLN A 73 7.25 2.55 -14.17
C GLN A 73 7.66 3.30 -15.45
N SER A 74 8.48 2.66 -16.31
CA SER A 74 9.16 3.36 -17.43
C SER A 74 8.40 3.42 -18.76
N LYS A 75 7.29 2.68 -18.93
CA LYS A 75 6.69 2.50 -20.27
C LYS A 75 5.79 3.65 -20.73
N THR A 76 5.21 4.42 -19.81
CA THR A 76 4.44 5.66 -20.05
C THR A 76 4.02 6.20 -18.68
N PRO A 77 4.89 6.96 -17.96
CA PRO A 77 4.56 7.42 -16.63
C PRO A 77 3.34 8.33 -16.69
N SER A 78 2.30 7.98 -15.94
CA SER A 78 1.19 8.89 -15.69
C SER A 78 1.73 10.15 -15.01
N VAL A 79 1.25 11.32 -15.44
CA VAL A 79 1.67 12.60 -14.86
C VAL A 79 0.88 12.95 -13.60
N VAL A 80 -0.20 12.21 -13.31
CA VAL A 80 -1.18 12.57 -12.27
C VAL A 80 -1.18 11.57 -11.10
N SER A 81 -0.79 10.32 -11.33
CA SER A 81 -0.91 9.24 -10.34
C SER A 81 0.16 8.17 -10.53
N ILE A 82 0.53 7.47 -9.46
CA ILE A 82 1.37 6.25 -9.50
C ILE A 82 0.54 4.96 -9.63
N LEU A 83 -0.78 5.10 -9.47
CA LEU A 83 -1.78 4.05 -9.63
C LEU A 83 -2.36 4.08 -11.05
N SER A 84 -2.67 2.89 -11.57
CA SER A 84 -3.50 2.74 -12.76
C SER A 84 -4.96 3.14 -12.48
N PRO A 85 -5.77 3.43 -13.51
CA PRO A 85 -7.17 3.80 -13.32
C PRO A 85 -8.00 2.77 -12.52
N THR A 86 -7.74 1.48 -12.73
CA THR A 86 -8.42 0.41 -11.97
C THR A 86 -8.06 0.48 -10.50
N GLU A 87 -6.77 0.64 -10.18
CA GLU A 87 -6.30 0.75 -8.80
C GLU A 87 -6.82 2.01 -8.09
N GLN A 88 -6.97 3.12 -8.81
CA GLN A 88 -7.60 4.34 -8.27
C GLN A 88 -9.07 4.11 -7.93
N GLN A 89 -9.79 3.35 -8.78
CA GLN A 89 -11.18 3.01 -8.55
C GLN A 89 -11.33 2.06 -7.37
N ASP A 90 -10.43 1.08 -7.23
CA ASP A 90 -10.39 0.16 -6.08
C ASP A 90 -10.12 0.93 -4.79
N LEU A 91 -9.13 1.83 -4.78
CA LEU A 91 -8.82 2.68 -3.63
C LEU A 91 -10.01 3.58 -3.25
N LEU A 92 -10.71 4.14 -4.23
CA LEU A 92 -11.91 4.94 -3.99
C LEU A 92 -13.05 4.10 -3.39
N CYS A 93 -13.24 2.88 -3.88
CA CYS A 93 -14.21 1.93 -3.35
C CYS A 93 -13.91 1.62 -1.89
N ILE A 94 -12.68 1.21 -1.59
CA ILE A 94 -12.21 0.89 -0.23
C ILE A 94 -12.39 2.11 0.70
N ALA A 95 -11.95 3.30 0.29
CA ALA A 95 -12.10 4.52 1.07
C ALA A 95 -13.57 4.84 1.39
N THR A 96 -14.49 4.55 0.46
CA THR A 96 -15.93 4.74 0.64
C THR A 96 -16.49 3.73 1.65
N VAL A 97 -16.11 2.45 1.54
CA VAL A 97 -16.52 1.41 2.48
C VAL A 97 -16.02 1.70 3.89
N ILE A 98 -14.75 2.10 4.05
CA ILE A 98 -14.19 2.50 5.36
C ILE A 98 -15.02 3.61 6.01
N LYS A 99 -15.37 4.66 5.25
CA LYS A 99 -16.21 5.75 5.79
C LYS A 99 -17.58 5.25 6.23
N LEU A 100 -18.22 4.39 5.44
CA LEU A 100 -19.51 3.81 5.78
C LEU A 100 -19.42 2.97 7.07
N LEU A 101 -18.41 2.11 7.18
CA LEU A 101 -18.17 1.29 8.36
C LEU A 101 -17.88 2.17 9.59
N CYS A 102 -17.07 3.22 9.47
CA CYS A 102 -16.79 4.18 10.54
C CYS A 102 -18.08 4.87 11.03
N ILE A 103 -18.94 5.34 10.11
CA ILE A 103 -20.22 5.96 10.46
C ILE A 103 -21.11 4.96 11.21
N LYS A 104 -21.22 3.72 10.72
CA LYS A 104 -22.07 2.69 11.34
C LYS A 104 -21.53 2.26 12.71
N SER A 105 -20.21 2.09 12.83
CA SER A 105 -19.52 1.80 14.09
C SER A 105 -19.88 2.85 15.16
N ARG A 106 -19.72 4.13 14.83
CA ARG A 106 -20.04 5.25 15.73
C ARG A 106 -21.52 5.37 16.11
N LYS A 107 -22.42 4.87 15.27
CA LYS A 107 -23.86 4.84 15.52
C LYS A 107 -24.33 3.58 16.25
N ASN A 108 -23.42 2.69 16.64
CA ASN A 108 -23.73 1.37 17.19
C ASN A 108 -24.59 0.51 16.23
N GLU A 109 -24.37 0.68 14.92
CA GLU A 109 -25.06 -0.04 13.83
C GLU A 109 -24.16 -1.14 13.23
N TRP A 110 -23.15 -1.62 13.98
CA TRP A 110 -22.15 -2.59 13.49
C TRP A 110 -22.81 -3.88 12.99
N ASN A 111 -23.85 -4.37 13.66
CA ASN A 111 -24.64 -5.53 13.26
C ASN A 111 -25.38 -5.39 11.91
N THR A 112 -25.45 -4.17 11.36
CA THR A 112 -26.06 -3.91 10.03
C THR A 112 -25.01 -3.82 8.90
N THR A 113 -23.73 -3.97 9.22
CA THR A 113 -22.64 -4.00 8.23
C THR A 113 -22.53 -5.41 7.63
N SER A 114 -22.20 -5.50 6.34
CA SER A 114 -22.01 -6.80 5.69
C SER A 114 -20.64 -7.39 6.06
N GLN A 115 -20.54 -8.72 6.15
CA GLN A 115 -19.24 -9.39 6.38
C GLN A 115 -18.27 -9.12 5.22
N TYR A 116 -18.79 -9.12 3.99
CA TYR A 116 -18.00 -8.83 2.79
C TYR A 116 -17.26 -7.48 2.87
N ASP A 117 -17.95 -6.42 3.32
CA ASP A 117 -17.34 -5.09 3.48
C ASP A 117 -16.24 -5.08 4.55
N ARG A 118 -16.45 -5.80 5.66
CA ARG A 118 -15.45 -5.94 6.73
C ARG A 118 -14.22 -6.68 6.21
N ASP A 119 -14.43 -7.82 5.56
CA ASP A 119 -13.35 -8.64 4.98
C ASP A 119 -12.57 -7.86 3.91
N LEU A 120 -13.27 -7.07 3.07
CA LEU A 120 -12.63 -6.22 2.08
C LEU A 120 -11.67 -5.22 2.73
N VAL A 121 -12.14 -4.51 3.76
CA VAL A 121 -11.32 -3.51 4.47
C VAL A 121 -10.18 -4.17 5.23
N TRP A 122 -10.42 -5.29 5.90
CA TRP A 122 -9.39 -6.00 6.63
C TRP A 122 -8.28 -6.50 5.70
N ASN A 123 -8.66 -7.23 4.65
CA ASN A 123 -7.70 -7.85 3.73
C ASN A 123 -6.92 -6.80 2.91
N ALA A 124 -7.55 -5.68 2.55
CA ALA A 124 -6.90 -4.65 1.75
C ALA A 124 -6.06 -3.68 2.58
N ILE A 125 -6.47 -3.37 3.83
CA ILE A 125 -5.89 -2.29 4.62
C ILE A 125 -5.35 -2.77 5.97
N CYS A 126 -6.19 -3.31 6.87
CA CYS A 126 -5.76 -3.59 8.24
C CYS A 126 -4.68 -4.68 8.32
N GLY A 127 -4.89 -5.83 7.66
CA GLY A 127 -3.91 -6.90 7.62
C GLY A 127 -2.56 -6.44 7.04
N PRO A 128 -2.53 -5.82 5.86
CA PRO A 128 -1.31 -5.25 5.27
C PRO A 128 -0.65 -4.14 6.11
N ALA A 129 -1.44 -3.30 6.78
CA ALA A 129 -0.93 -2.28 7.70
C ALA A 129 -0.22 -2.91 8.90
N CYS A 130 -0.86 -3.90 9.54
CA CYS A 130 -0.29 -4.69 10.63
C CYS A 130 1.04 -5.35 10.20
N ALA A 131 1.06 -6.00 9.03
CA ALA A 131 2.25 -6.60 8.45
C ALA A 131 3.37 -5.59 8.11
N SER A 132 3.01 -4.32 7.93
CA SER A 132 3.94 -3.22 7.64
C SER A 132 4.31 -2.40 8.90
N HIS A 133 3.89 -2.84 10.09
CA HIS A 133 4.06 -2.11 11.35
C HIS A 133 3.47 -0.69 11.33
N ILE A 134 2.38 -0.49 10.60
CA ILE A 134 1.57 0.72 10.59
C ILE A 134 0.31 0.43 11.40
N ARG A 135 -0.02 1.30 12.36
CA ARG A 135 -1.26 1.17 13.13
C ARG A 135 -2.48 1.17 12.20
N GLU A 136 -3.38 0.23 12.44
CA GLU A 136 -4.54 -0.05 11.60
C GLU A 136 -5.51 1.14 11.57
N ASP A 137 -5.76 1.78 12.71
CA ASP A 137 -6.62 2.96 12.81
C ASP A 137 -6.09 4.15 12.00
N PHE A 138 -4.78 4.38 12.03
CA PHE A 138 -4.14 5.40 11.19
C PHE A 138 -4.20 5.04 9.71
N ALA A 139 -3.96 3.78 9.35
CA ALA A 139 -4.06 3.33 7.96
C ALA A 139 -5.49 3.51 7.41
N LEU A 140 -6.51 3.15 8.21
CA LEU A 140 -7.91 3.36 7.87
C LEU A 140 -8.23 4.85 7.67
N ASP A 141 -7.78 5.72 8.58
CA ASP A 141 -8.02 7.15 8.50
C ASP A 141 -7.33 7.79 7.28
N LEU A 142 -6.08 7.40 7.03
CA LEU A 142 -5.30 7.84 5.88
C LEU A 142 -6.00 7.45 4.57
N VAL A 143 -6.41 6.18 4.42
CA VAL A 143 -7.11 5.70 3.23
C VAL A 143 -8.48 6.33 3.09
N ALA A 144 -9.24 6.49 4.17
CA ALA A 144 -10.52 7.20 4.12
C ALA A 144 -10.37 8.65 3.63
N SER A 145 -9.27 9.32 3.98
CA SER A 145 -9.00 10.68 3.51
C SER A 145 -8.89 10.77 1.98
N TYR A 146 -8.46 9.70 1.30
CA TYR A 146 -8.47 9.63 -0.17
C TYR A 146 -9.86 9.90 -0.74
N GLY A 147 -10.92 9.36 -0.13
CA GLY A 147 -12.28 9.61 -0.56
C GLY A 147 -12.74 11.07 -0.39
N ASP A 148 -12.04 11.88 0.41
CA ASP A 148 -12.36 13.30 0.62
C ASP A 148 -11.78 14.22 -0.47
N HIS A 149 -10.63 13.84 -1.04
CA HIS A 149 -9.89 14.66 -2.01
C HIS A 149 -9.72 14.02 -3.40
N ARG A 150 -9.72 12.68 -3.53
CA ARG A 150 -9.59 11.93 -4.81
C ARG A 150 -8.42 12.39 -5.70
N CYS A 151 -7.33 12.80 -5.05
CA CYS A 151 -6.21 13.49 -5.67
C CYS A 151 -6.56 14.74 -6.52
N GLU A 152 -7.72 15.36 -6.31
CA GLU A 152 -8.11 16.61 -6.98
C GLU A 152 -7.36 17.81 -6.36
N PRO A 153 -6.58 18.58 -7.15
CA PRO A 153 -5.76 19.67 -6.61
C PRO A 153 -6.54 20.74 -5.83
N THR A 154 -7.79 20.99 -6.23
CA THR A 154 -8.71 21.93 -5.56
C THR A 154 -9.14 21.46 -4.17
N LEU A 155 -8.97 20.18 -3.86
CA LEU A 155 -9.35 19.55 -2.60
C LEU A 155 -8.14 19.22 -1.71
N HIS A 156 -6.97 19.80 -1.99
CA HIS A 156 -5.73 19.55 -1.22
C HIS A 156 -5.92 19.76 0.29
N ASP A 157 -6.65 20.81 0.68
CA ASP A 157 -6.97 21.14 2.07
C ASP A 157 -7.83 20.08 2.79
N ARG A 158 -8.34 19.06 2.07
CA ARG A 158 -9.05 17.90 2.64
C ARG A 158 -8.16 16.69 2.94
N SER A 159 -6.85 16.77 2.67
CA SER A 159 -5.90 15.73 3.11
C SER A 159 -5.93 15.56 4.64
N LEU A 160 -5.67 14.33 5.12
CA LEU A 160 -5.65 14.04 6.55
C LEU A 160 -4.72 14.98 7.33
N LEU A 161 -3.56 15.30 6.74
CA LEU A 161 -2.62 16.23 7.35
C LEU A 161 -3.22 17.63 7.56
N LEU A 162 -3.94 18.15 6.57
CA LEU A 162 -4.54 19.49 6.62
C LEU A 162 -5.84 19.53 7.43
N HIS A 163 -6.46 18.38 7.72
CA HIS A 163 -7.54 18.28 8.70
C HIS A 163 -7.14 18.85 10.07
N TRP A 164 -5.90 18.54 10.51
CA TRP A 164 -5.35 18.97 11.79
C TRP A 164 -4.85 20.42 11.79
N ARG A 165 -4.86 21.09 10.63
CA ARG A 165 -4.41 22.48 10.54
C ARG A 165 -5.44 23.43 11.16
N PRO A 166 -5.01 24.40 11.98
CA PRO A 166 -5.90 25.46 12.44
C PRO A 166 -6.35 26.31 11.24
N THR A 167 -7.66 26.29 10.96
CA THR A 167 -8.29 27.25 10.05
C THR A 167 -8.77 28.44 10.88
N GLY A 168 -8.24 29.64 10.56
CA GLY A 168 -8.07 30.79 11.45
C GLY A 168 -9.29 31.45 12.10
N TRP A 169 -10.46 30.83 12.11
CA TRP A 169 -11.68 31.37 12.73
C TRP A 169 -12.39 30.40 13.67
N ASN A 170 -12.01 29.11 13.69
CA ASN A 170 -12.61 28.14 14.61
C ASN A 170 -11.73 27.97 15.85
N PHE A 171 -12.10 28.65 16.95
CA PHE A 171 -11.46 28.52 18.25
C PHE A 171 -11.36 27.07 18.74
N TRP A 172 -12.30 26.20 18.36
CA TRP A 172 -12.27 24.75 18.62
C TRP A 172 -11.13 23.99 17.93
N LYS A 173 -10.49 24.57 16.89
CA LYS A 173 -9.30 23.99 16.25
C LYS A 173 -7.97 24.42 16.89
N LEU A 174 -7.98 25.38 17.83
CA LEU A 174 -6.79 25.74 18.59
C LEU A 174 -6.34 24.60 19.51
N SER A 175 -7.27 23.79 20.04
CA SER A 175 -6.93 22.60 20.84
C SER A 175 -6.28 21.49 20.03
N ASN A 176 -6.51 21.44 18.72
CA ASN A 176 -5.90 20.45 17.82
C ASN A 176 -4.54 20.91 17.28
N TRP A 177 -4.02 22.06 17.72
CA TRP A 177 -2.76 22.59 17.22
C TRP A 177 -1.58 21.67 17.56
N SER A 178 -1.62 20.97 18.69
CA SER A 178 -0.64 19.94 19.06
C SER A 178 -0.62 18.75 18.11
N ASN A 179 -1.75 18.47 17.44
CA ASN A 179 -1.89 17.29 16.60
C ASN A 179 -1.21 17.47 15.24
N PHE A 180 -1.11 18.69 14.72
CA PHE A 180 -0.51 18.90 13.40
C PHE A 180 0.99 18.49 13.33
N PRO A 181 1.86 18.89 14.28
CA PRO A 181 3.23 18.38 14.33
C PRO A 181 3.30 16.84 14.47
N LEU A 182 2.45 16.25 15.30
CA LEU A 182 2.37 14.80 15.47
C LEU A 182 1.98 14.12 14.16
N ALA A 183 0.98 14.64 13.46
CA ALA A 183 0.56 14.12 12.15
C ALA A 183 1.71 14.17 11.14
N LEU A 184 2.49 15.26 11.09
CA LEU A 184 3.67 15.36 10.22
C LEU A 184 4.74 14.31 10.55
N GLN A 185 5.00 14.06 11.83
CA GLN A 185 5.95 13.04 12.27
C GLN A 185 5.47 11.63 11.89
N SER A 186 4.18 11.35 12.06
CA SER A 186 3.62 10.05 11.67
C SER A 186 3.67 9.82 10.17
N HIS A 187 3.42 10.85 9.35
CA HIS A 187 3.59 10.73 7.89
C HIS A 187 5.06 10.46 7.53
N ALA A 188 6.03 11.09 8.20
CA ALA A 188 7.46 10.80 7.99
C ALA A 188 7.80 9.35 8.31
N ARG A 189 7.27 8.82 9.43
CA ARG A 189 7.44 7.42 9.81
C ARG A 189 6.84 6.48 8.77
N VAL A 190 5.62 6.77 8.30
CA VAL A 190 4.94 5.96 7.29
C VAL A 190 5.71 5.97 5.96
N ILE A 191 6.27 7.11 5.53
CA ILE A 191 7.17 7.16 4.36
C ILE A 191 8.31 6.15 4.51
N GLY A 192 8.92 6.06 5.70
CA GLY A 192 10.00 5.10 5.97
C GLY A 192 9.54 3.64 5.94
N LEU A 193 8.27 3.36 6.25
CA LEU A 193 7.71 2.00 6.29
C LEU A 193 7.19 1.52 4.92
N VAL A 194 6.66 2.41 4.08
CA VAL A 194 6.02 2.02 2.80
C VAL A 194 6.90 2.21 1.57
N ALA A 195 8.01 2.96 1.67
CA ALA A 195 8.85 3.21 0.51
C ALA A 195 9.52 1.90 0.02
N PRO A 196 9.32 1.47 -1.24
CA PRO A 196 9.88 0.23 -1.75
C PRO A 196 11.39 0.28 -1.97
N ASN A 197 11.97 1.49 -2.00
CA ASN A 197 13.40 1.71 -2.12
C ASN A 197 13.80 3.10 -1.59
N GLU A 198 15.11 3.30 -1.45
CA GLU A 198 15.68 4.54 -0.92
C GLU A 198 15.31 5.78 -1.76
N SER A 199 15.25 5.65 -3.08
CA SER A 199 14.91 6.76 -3.98
C SER A 199 13.50 7.28 -3.72
N VAL A 200 12.51 6.39 -3.58
CA VAL A 200 11.13 6.76 -3.23
C VAL A 200 11.07 7.43 -1.86
N ARG A 201 11.79 6.87 -0.87
CA ARG A 201 11.88 7.43 0.49
C ARG A 201 12.40 8.87 0.47
N LEU A 202 13.48 9.12 -0.26
CA LEU A 202 14.10 10.44 -0.39
C LEU A 202 13.20 11.45 -1.11
N ILE A 203 12.51 11.05 -2.18
CA ILE A 203 11.59 11.92 -2.93
C ILE A 203 10.43 12.40 -2.05
N LEU A 204 9.79 11.47 -1.34
CA LEU A 204 8.70 11.79 -0.42
C LEU A 204 9.20 12.63 0.76
N GLY A 205 10.35 12.28 1.35
CA GLY A 205 10.97 13.05 2.44
C GLY A 205 11.26 14.50 2.06
N ARG A 206 11.86 14.74 0.90
CA ARG A 206 12.10 16.11 0.37
C ARG A 206 10.81 16.86 0.09
N SER A 207 9.78 16.17 -0.39
CA SER A 207 8.47 16.79 -0.65
C SER A 207 7.79 17.22 0.65
N GLN A 208 7.87 16.37 1.69
CA GLN A 208 7.43 16.73 3.05
C GLN A 208 8.23 17.91 3.61
N GLU A 209 9.56 17.95 3.45
CA GLU A 209 10.40 19.06 3.91
C GLU A 209 10.01 20.38 3.22
N LYS A 210 9.85 20.37 1.89
CA LYS A 210 9.35 21.54 1.13
C LYS A 210 7.98 22.00 1.60
N PHE A 211 7.09 21.05 1.90
CA PHE A 211 5.77 21.35 2.46
C PHE A 211 5.88 22.06 3.82
N GLN A 212 6.77 21.58 4.71
CA GLN A 212 7.02 22.21 6.01
C GLN A 212 7.54 23.65 5.86
N GLN A 213 8.58 23.83 5.03
CA GLN A 213 9.18 25.13 4.74
C GLN A 213 8.15 26.12 4.18
N LYS A 214 7.34 25.71 3.18
CA LYS A 214 6.29 26.53 2.57
C LYS A 214 5.23 26.99 3.58
N ARG A 215 5.05 26.25 4.66
CA ARG A 215 4.06 26.54 5.70
C ARG A 215 4.68 27.17 6.96
N GLY A 216 5.97 27.45 6.95
CA GLY A 216 6.68 28.09 8.07
C GLY A 216 6.94 27.17 9.27
N TYR A 217 6.92 25.85 9.06
CA TYR A 217 7.28 24.89 10.09
C TYR A 217 8.78 24.59 10.02
N GLY A 218 9.48 24.69 11.15
CA GLY A 218 10.89 24.30 11.25
C GLY A 218 11.09 22.79 11.15
N ASN A 219 12.37 22.37 11.17
CA ASN A 219 12.73 20.96 11.19
C ASN A 219 12.14 20.29 12.45
N MET A 220 11.11 19.46 12.26
CA MET A 220 10.56 18.68 13.36
C MET A 220 11.43 17.45 13.60
N THR A 221 11.75 17.20 14.86
CA THR A 221 12.32 15.94 15.29
C THR A 221 11.31 14.82 15.10
N ILE A 222 11.76 13.65 14.66
CA ILE A 222 10.93 12.44 14.61
C ILE A 222 10.64 12.04 16.06
N GLY A 223 9.40 12.21 16.50
CA GLY A 223 8.92 11.69 17.77
C GLY A 223 8.42 10.25 17.64
N PHE A 224 8.30 9.58 18.78
CA PHE A 224 7.77 8.22 18.88
C PHE A 224 6.25 8.20 19.10
N ASP A 225 5.62 9.36 19.22
CA ASP A 225 4.19 9.48 19.48
C ASP A 225 3.38 9.08 18.24
N TRP A 226 2.31 8.35 18.51
CA TRP A 226 1.42 7.85 17.48
C TRP A 226 0.54 8.96 16.90
N PRO A 227 0.13 8.84 15.63
CA PRO A 227 -0.59 9.90 14.95
C PRO A 227 -1.89 10.26 15.64
N PRO A 228 -2.31 11.53 15.57
CA PRO A 228 -3.69 11.87 15.78
C PRO A 228 -4.53 11.23 14.68
N VAL A 229 -5.61 10.58 15.09
CA VAL A 229 -6.57 9.90 14.22
C VAL A 229 -7.93 10.57 14.39
N ARG A 230 -8.70 10.73 13.31
CA ARG A 230 -10.05 11.29 13.37
C ARG A 230 -10.95 10.38 14.22
N VAL A 231 -11.92 10.99 14.91
CA VAL A 231 -12.86 10.26 15.79
C VAL A 231 -13.57 9.13 15.04
N GLY A 232 -13.61 7.94 15.62
CA GLY A 232 -14.30 6.75 15.09
C GLY A 232 -13.41 5.70 14.46
N PHE A 233 -12.18 6.04 14.07
CA PHE A 233 -11.29 5.11 13.38
C PHE A 233 -10.57 4.14 14.34
N GLU A 234 -10.34 4.56 15.59
CA GLU A 234 -9.82 3.67 16.64
C GLU A 234 -10.85 2.58 16.95
N GLU A 235 -12.12 2.98 17.17
CA GLU A 235 -13.22 2.04 17.42
C GLU A 235 -13.47 1.11 16.22
N LEU A 236 -13.37 1.64 15.00
CA LEU A 236 -13.49 0.83 13.79
C LEU A 236 -12.36 -0.22 13.71
N ALA A 237 -11.11 0.16 13.99
CA ALA A 237 -9.99 -0.77 13.98
C ALA A 237 -10.18 -1.89 15.01
N THR A 238 -10.61 -1.55 16.23
CA THR A 238 -10.93 -2.55 17.27
C THR A 238 -12.01 -3.52 16.78
N GLN A 239 -13.13 -3.04 16.26
CA GLN A 239 -14.23 -3.90 15.80
C GLN A 239 -13.84 -4.82 14.63
N LEU A 240 -12.99 -4.33 13.72
CA LEU A 240 -12.45 -5.17 12.63
C LEU A 240 -11.53 -6.26 13.19
N SER A 241 -10.65 -5.95 14.14
CA SER A 241 -9.72 -6.91 14.73
C SER A 241 -10.40 -8.01 15.58
N GLU A 242 -11.51 -7.70 16.23
CA GLU A 242 -12.31 -8.68 16.98
C GLU A 242 -12.96 -9.70 16.06
N THR A 243 -13.27 -9.31 14.82
CA THR A 243 -13.89 -10.20 13.83
C THR A 243 -12.88 -11.24 13.31
N ASP A 244 -11.59 -10.90 13.27
CA ASP A 244 -10.52 -11.74 12.70
C ASP A 244 -9.64 -12.45 13.73
N SER A 245 -9.89 -12.26 15.02
CA SER A 245 -9.26 -13.05 16.09
C SER A 245 -9.55 -14.56 15.99
N CYS A 246 -10.49 -14.97 15.12
CA CYS A 246 -10.72 -16.36 14.73
C CYS A 246 -9.71 -16.93 13.72
N TRP A 247 -8.87 -16.10 13.07
CA TRP A 247 -8.01 -16.53 11.95
C TRP A 247 -6.51 -16.49 12.24
N LEU A 248 -6.05 -15.75 13.25
CA LEU A 248 -4.62 -15.63 13.57
C LEU A 248 -4.02 -16.88 14.24
N GLU A 249 -4.82 -17.87 14.63
CA GLU A 249 -4.32 -19.20 15.02
C GLU A 249 -3.79 -20.02 13.82
N PHE A 250 -4.03 -19.60 12.57
CA PHE A 250 -3.65 -20.36 11.37
C PHE A 250 -2.42 -19.86 10.60
N LEU A 251 -1.81 -18.73 11.00
CA LEU A 251 -0.67 -18.15 10.29
C LEU A 251 0.68 -18.24 11.03
N VAL A 252 0.73 -18.97 12.14
CA VAL A 252 1.98 -19.36 12.82
C VAL A 252 2.20 -20.88 12.66
N VAL A 253 2.40 -21.36 11.42
CA VAL A 253 2.89 -22.73 11.11
C VAL A 253 3.80 -22.77 9.88
#